data_AF-T0ZVL9-F1
#
_entry.id   AF-T0ZVL9-F1
#
_cell.length_a   1.000
_cell.length_b   1.000
_cell.length_c   1.000
_cell.angle_alpha   90.00
_cell.angle_beta   90.00
_cell.angle_gamma   90.00
#
_symmetry.space_group_name_H-M   'P 1'
#
loop_
_entity.id
_entity.type
_entity.pdbx_description
1 polymer ?
#
loop_
_entity_poly.entity_id
_entity_poly.type
_entity_poly.pdbx_seq_one_letter_code
_entity_poly.pdbx_strand_id
1 'polypeptide(L)'
;GVLVDDAIVEIENIVRHKRMGKSAYQAAIDAADQIGLAVVATSFTIIAVFVPVSFMSGIIGQYFRQFGLSVAAAVFFSLLVARLLTPVIAAYTLKSEPEPEHRDGPVMAWYLRVLHGCVHHRWKTVGLGVLFFVASVYGLAMMPKTFIQEPDTSTASLEIDLPPGVQLADTE
;
A
#
# COMPACT_ATOMS: atom_id res chain seq x y z
N GLY A 1 -0.95 7.01 -0.58
CA GLY A 1 0.25 6.44 0.03
C GLY A 1 1.14 5.87 -1.05
N VAL A 2 0.88 4.62 -1.46
CA VAL A 2 1.65 3.87 -2.47
C VAL A 2 2.00 4.69 -3.73
N LEU A 3 1.06 5.50 -4.25
CA LEU A 3 1.26 6.30 -5.46
C LEU A 3 2.44 7.29 -5.40
N VAL A 4 2.80 7.75 -4.21
CA VAL A 4 3.89 8.71 -3.99
C VAL A 4 5.17 7.99 -3.55
N ASP A 5 5.06 6.75 -3.09
CA ASP A 5 6.17 5.96 -2.56
C ASP A 5 7.24 5.73 -3.63
N ASP A 6 6.85 5.27 -4.83
CA ASP A 6 7.77 5.05 -5.95
C ASP A 6 8.57 6.32 -6.30
N ALA A 7 7.92 7.49 -6.30
CA ALA A 7 8.56 8.76 -6.60
C ALA A 7 9.48 9.24 -5.46
N ILE A 8 9.10 9.01 -4.20
CA ILE A 8 9.92 9.37 -3.04
C ILE A 8 11.20 8.51 -3.03
N VAL A 9 11.07 7.20 -3.20
CA VAL A 9 12.21 6.27 -3.20
C VAL A 9 13.18 6.62 -4.34
N GLU A 10 12.66 6.97 -5.52
CA GLU A 10 13.47 7.42 -6.64
C GLU A 10 14.23 8.71 -6.31
N ILE A 11 13.54 9.75 -5.80
CA ILE A 11 14.18 11.02 -5.42
C ILE A 11 15.22 10.82 -4.33
N GLU A 12 14.94 10.02 -3.30
CA GLU A 12 15.89 9.74 -2.21
C GLU A 12 17.14 9.05 -2.76
N ASN A 13 16.99 8.12 -3.70
CA ASN A 13 18.12 7.47 -4.35
C ASN A 13 18.94 8.43 -5.24
N ILE A 14 18.28 9.36 -5.96
CA ILE A 14 18.95 10.41 -6.75
C ILE A 14 19.73 11.35 -5.81
N VAL A 15 19.11 11.79 -4.72
CA VAL A 15 19.74 12.62 -3.69
C VAL A 15 20.97 11.90 -3.12
N ARG A 16 20.87 10.60 -2.83
CA ARG A 16 22.00 9.79 -2.35
C ARG A 16 23.16 9.76 -3.35
N HIS A 17 22.89 9.55 -4.63
CA HIS A 17 23.92 9.59 -5.68
C HIS A 17 24.56 10.96 -5.84
N LYS A 18 23.75 12.01 -5.71
CA LYS A 18 24.24 13.38 -5.75
C LYS A 18 25.18 13.70 -4.58
N ARG A 19 24.91 13.15 -3.39
CA ARG A 19 25.81 13.24 -2.22
C ARG A 19 27.16 12.55 -2.44
N MET A 20 27.25 11.60 -3.38
CA MET A 20 28.53 11.00 -3.78
C MET A 20 29.35 11.90 -4.73
N GLY A 21 28.91 13.15 -4.97
CA GLY A 21 29.61 14.12 -5.81
C GLY A 21 29.23 14.10 -7.30
N LYS A 22 28.22 13.31 -7.68
CA LYS A 22 27.75 13.21 -9.07
C LYS A 22 26.95 14.46 -9.47
N SER A 23 26.99 14.83 -10.76
CA SER A 23 26.09 15.87 -11.30
C SER A 23 24.63 15.42 -11.18
N ALA A 24 23.69 16.37 -11.11
CA ALA A 24 22.26 16.02 -10.98
C ALA A 24 21.76 15.12 -12.12
N TYR A 25 22.27 15.34 -13.34
CA TYR A 25 21.96 14.51 -14.49
C TYR A 25 22.51 13.08 -14.36
N GLN A 26 23.78 12.93 -13.98
CA GLN A 26 24.38 11.60 -13.81
C GLN A 26 23.76 10.86 -12.62
N ALA A 27 23.50 11.57 -11.52
CA ALA A 27 22.85 11.02 -10.34
C ALA A 27 21.45 10.49 -10.66
N ALA A 28 20.69 11.17 -11.52
CA ALA A 28 19.38 10.72 -11.96
C ALA A 28 19.43 9.41 -12.75
N ILE A 29 20.38 9.29 -13.70
CA ILE A 29 20.55 8.07 -14.50
C ILE A 29 20.99 6.90 -13.63
N ASP A 30 22.05 7.08 -12.84
CA ASP A 30 22.59 5.99 -12.02
C ASP A 30 21.61 5.51 -10.95
N ALA A 31 20.82 6.45 -10.38
CA ALA A 31 19.78 6.10 -9.42
C ALA A 31 18.65 5.31 -10.07
N ALA A 32 18.18 5.73 -11.24
CA ALA A 32 17.12 5.05 -11.96
C ALA A 32 17.53 3.63 -12.35
N ASP A 33 18.77 3.42 -12.79
CA ASP A 33 19.28 2.11 -13.16
C ASP A 33 19.47 1.19 -11.94
N GLN A 34 19.88 1.73 -10.78
CA GLN A 34 20.15 0.93 -9.59
C GLN A 34 18.90 0.25 -9.03
N ILE A 35 17.78 0.96 -8.95
CA ILE A 35 16.53 0.47 -8.34
C ILE A 35 15.42 0.23 -9.37
N GLY A 36 15.72 0.46 -10.66
CA GLY A 36 14.89 0.28 -11.85
C GLY A 36 13.90 -0.86 -11.73
N LEU A 37 14.48 -2.05 -11.75
CA LEU A 37 13.78 -3.32 -11.74
C LEU A 37 12.98 -3.56 -10.45
N ALA A 38 13.52 -3.16 -9.30
CA ALA A 38 12.89 -3.41 -8.01
C ALA A 38 11.55 -2.69 -7.88
N VAL A 39 11.50 -1.40 -8.22
CA VAL A 39 10.25 -0.61 -8.17
C VAL A 39 9.23 -1.12 -9.18
N VAL A 40 9.67 -1.45 -10.41
CA VAL A 40 8.78 -2.04 -11.41
C VAL A 40 8.17 -3.35 -10.89
N ALA A 41 8.99 -4.23 -10.30
CA ALA A 41 8.53 -5.50 -9.74
C ALA A 41 7.53 -5.31 -8.59
N THR A 42 7.78 -4.37 -7.67
CA THR A 42 6.84 -4.09 -6.56
C THR A 42 5.52 -3.53 -7.06
N SER A 43 5.55 -2.58 -8.01
CA SER A 43 4.32 -1.98 -8.55
C SER A 43 3.51 -3.00 -9.36
N PHE A 44 4.18 -3.86 -10.14
CA PHE A 44 3.50 -4.98 -10.81
C PHE A 44 2.97 -6.04 -9.83
N THR A 45 3.61 -6.26 -8.70
CA THR A 45 3.08 -7.14 -7.65
C THR A 45 1.75 -6.61 -7.12
N ILE A 46 1.65 -5.30 -6.89
CA ILE A 46 0.40 -4.65 -6.47
C ILE A 46 -0.67 -4.81 -7.56
N ILE A 47 -0.32 -4.54 -8.82
CA ILE A 47 -1.24 -4.74 -9.96
C ILE A 47 -1.71 -6.20 -10.03
N ALA A 48 -0.81 -7.17 -9.87
CA ALA A 48 -1.12 -8.60 -9.91
C ALA A 48 -2.06 -9.05 -8.79
N VAL A 49 -2.07 -8.34 -7.65
CA VAL A 49 -3.05 -8.58 -6.58
C VAL A 49 -4.42 -7.97 -6.91
N PHE A 50 -4.46 -6.74 -7.45
CA PHE A 50 -5.73 -6.02 -7.65
C PHE A 50 -6.47 -6.34 -8.96
N VAL A 51 -5.76 -6.71 -10.02
CA VAL A 51 -6.37 -7.06 -11.31
C VAL A 51 -7.31 -8.26 -11.17
N PRO A 52 -6.91 -9.40 -10.58
CA PRO A 52 -7.81 -10.55 -10.39
C PRO A 52 -9.03 -10.22 -9.53
N VAL A 53 -8.85 -9.40 -8.49
CA VAL A 53 -9.95 -8.94 -7.61
C VAL A 53 -11.02 -8.20 -8.41
N SER A 54 -10.64 -7.48 -9.46
CA SER A 54 -11.60 -6.78 -10.33
C SER A 54 -12.49 -7.71 -11.17
N PHE A 55 -12.11 -8.98 -11.31
CA PHE A 55 -12.85 -10.01 -12.06
C PHE A 55 -13.71 -10.91 -11.16
N MET A 56 -13.82 -10.61 -9.87
CA MET A 56 -14.73 -11.34 -8.98
C MET A 56 -16.18 -11.20 -9.45
N SER A 57 -16.96 -12.28 -9.34
CA SER A 57 -18.37 -12.32 -9.73
C SER A 57 -19.29 -11.98 -8.55
N GLY A 58 -20.58 -11.79 -8.84
CA GLY A 58 -21.62 -11.48 -7.86
C GLY A 58 -21.70 -9.99 -7.50
N ILE A 59 -22.59 -9.65 -6.54
CA ILE A 59 -22.82 -8.28 -6.08
C ILE A 59 -21.54 -7.66 -5.52
N ILE A 60 -20.80 -8.43 -4.72
CA ILE A 60 -19.49 -8.05 -4.16
C ILE A 60 -18.51 -7.67 -5.28
N GLY A 61 -18.47 -8.47 -6.35
CA GLY A 61 -17.62 -8.23 -7.51
C GLY A 61 -17.87 -6.90 -8.21
N GLN A 62 -19.09 -6.35 -8.18
CA GLN A 62 -19.37 -5.05 -8.81
C GLN A 62 -18.63 -3.90 -8.13
N TYR A 63 -18.57 -3.91 -6.79
CA TYR A 63 -17.82 -2.92 -6.01
C TYR A 63 -16.31 -3.09 -6.20
N PHE A 64 -15.82 -4.33 -6.15
CA PHE A 64 -14.40 -4.63 -6.33
C PHE A 64 -13.90 -4.43 -7.75
N ARG A 65 -14.77 -4.51 -8.76
CA ARG A 65 -14.41 -4.23 -10.16
C ARG A 65 -13.97 -2.78 -10.35
N GLN A 66 -14.76 -1.83 -9.87
CA GLN A 66 -14.42 -0.40 -9.97
C GLN A 66 -13.19 -0.08 -9.13
N PHE A 67 -13.13 -0.61 -7.90
CA PHE A 67 -12.01 -0.39 -7.00
C PHE A 67 -10.70 -0.98 -7.53
N GLY A 68 -10.68 -2.27 -7.88
CA GLY A 68 -9.50 -2.98 -8.34
C GLY A 68 -8.92 -2.40 -9.62
N LEU A 69 -9.77 -2.07 -10.60
CA LEU A 69 -9.31 -1.44 -11.84
C LEU A 69 -8.74 -0.03 -11.60
N SER A 70 -9.37 0.76 -10.72
CA SER A 70 -8.89 2.10 -10.38
C SER A 70 -7.53 2.05 -9.69
N VAL A 71 -7.34 1.14 -8.74
CA VAL A 71 -6.06 0.96 -8.04
C VAL A 71 -4.98 0.47 -9.01
N ALA A 72 -5.28 -0.53 -9.84
CA ALA A 72 -4.33 -1.05 -10.83
C ALA A 72 -3.88 0.03 -11.83
N ALA A 73 -4.84 0.81 -12.37
CA ALA A 73 -4.53 1.91 -13.27
C ALA A 73 -3.72 3.01 -12.56
N ALA A 74 -4.09 3.40 -11.35
CA ALA A 74 -3.40 4.44 -10.60
C ALA A 74 -1.95 4.05 -10.27
N VAL A 75 -1.71 2.80 -9.84
CA VAL A 75 -0.36 2.27 -9.58
C VAL A 75 0.45 2.20 -10.87
N PHE A 76 -0.15 1.78 -11.98
CA PHE A 76 0.53 1.76 -13.27
C PHE A 76 0.97 3.17 -13.72
N PHE A 77 0.07 4.15 -13.65
CA PHE A 77 0.43 5.53 -14.00
C PHE A 77 1.42 6.14 -13.00
N SER A 78 1.33 5.81 -11.71
CA SER A 78 2.33 6.22 -10.72
C SER A 78 3.72 5.68 -11.06
N LEU A 79 3.83 4.40 -11.43
CA LEU A 79 5.10 3.82 -11.90
C LEU A 79 5.64 4.55 -13.13
N LEU A 80 4.78 4.86 -14.11
CA LEU A 80 5.18 5.62 -15.30
C LEU A 80 5.70 7.02 -14.93
N VAL A 81 5.01 7.73 -14.04
CA VAL A 81 5.45 9.05 -13.57
C VAL A 81 6.78 8.95 -12.83
N ALA A 82 6.91 7.99 -11.91
CA ALA A 82 8.11 7.76 -11.12
C ALA A 82 9.33 7.40 -12.00
N ARG A 83 9.12 6.71 -13.13
CA ARG A 83 10.21 6.28 -14.02
C ARG A 83 10.54 7.27 -15.14
N LEU A 84 9.52 7.87 -15.74
CA LEU A 84 9.70 8.70 -16.94
C LEU A 84 9.84 10.18 -16.60
N LEU A 85 9.10 10.66 -15.59
CA LEU A 85 8.98 12.09 -15.32
C LEU A 85 9.86 12.51 -14.14
N THR A 86 9.83 11.77 -13.05
CA THR A 86 10.53 12.11 -11.81
C THR A 86 12.05 12.26 -11.99
N PRO A 87 12.78 11.35 -12.69
CA PRO A 87 14.23 11.50 -12.85
C PRO A 87 14.60 12.72 -13.70
N VAL A 88 13.80 13.01 -14.73
CA VAL A 88 13.99 14.18 -15.60
C VAL A 88 13.78 15.47 -14.80
N ILE A 89 12.67 15.57 -14.06
CA ILE A 89 12.39 16.72 -13.23
C ILE A 89 13.50 16.89 -12.18
N ALA A 90 13.92 15.81 -11.51
CA ALA A 90 15.00 15.85 -10.52
C ALA A 90 16.33 16.32 -11.12
N ALA A 91 16.70 15.85 -12.32
CA ALA A 91 17.94 16.26 -12.98
C ALA A 91 18.05 17.79 -13.19
N TYR A 92 16.92 18.48 -13.42
CA TYR A 92 16.89 19.93 -13.68
C TYR A 92 16.52 20.78 -12.47
N THR A 93 15.80 20.23 -11.49
CA THR A 93 15.27 21.02 -10.34
C THR A 93 16.05 20.83 -9.04
N LEU A 94 16.77 19.72 -8.90
CA LEU A 94 17.41 19.36 -7.64
C LEU A 94 18.67 20.22 -7.45
N LYS A 95 18.65 21.10 -6.45
CA LYS A 95 19.79 21.97 -6.09
C LYS A 95 20.85 21.21 -5.29
N SER A 96 22.10 21.61 -5.45
CA SER A 96 23.23 20.98 -4.75
C SER A 96 23.35 21.62 -3.39
N GLU A 97 22.67 21.07 -2.39
CA GLU A 97 22.86 21.48 -1.00
C GLU A 97 23.73 20.43 -0.29
N PRO A 98 24.84 20.84 0.35
CA PRO A 98 25.55 19.98 1.28
C PRO A 98 24.65 19.73 2.49
N GLU A 99 24.07 18.54 2.58
CA GLU A 99 23.31 18.14 3.77
C GLU A 99 24.29 17.88 4.93
N PRO A 100 23.99 18.33 6.16
CA PRO A 100 24.82 18.00 7.32
C PRO A 100 24.89 16.49 7.56
N GLU A 101 26.02 16.05 8.11
CA GLU A 101 26.28 14.66 8.48
C GLU A 101 25.14 14.13 9.38
N HIS A 102 24.34 13.20 8.84
CA HIS A 102 23.24 12.58 9.56
C HIS A 102 23.81 11.73 10.70
N ARG A 103 23.83 12.26 11.92
CA ARG A 103 24.09 11.43 13.12
C ARG A 103 22.87 10.58 13.37
N ASP A 104 23.08 9.27 13.45
CA ASP A 104 22.05 8.30 13.83
C ASP A 104 21.38 8.73 15.13
N GLY A 105 20.08 9.04 15.05
CA GLY A 105 19.29 9.40 16.21
C GLY A 105 19.12 8.24 17.19
N PRO A 106 18.60 8.49 18.40
CA PRO A 106 18.35 7.45 19.41
C PRO A 106 17.44 6.33 18.89
N VAL A 107 16.52 6.65 17.97
CA VAL A 107 15.64 5.68 17.31
C VAL A 107 16.43 4.72 16.42
N MET A 108 17.37 5.22 15.62
CA MET A 108 18.21 4.39 14.75
C MET A 108 19.10 3.47 15.59
N ALA A 109 19.70 3.98 16.68
CA ALA A 109 20.48 3.17 17.60
C ALA A 109 19.66 2.05 18.27
N TRP A 110 18.41 2.34 18.64
CA TRP A 110 17.49 1.33 19.18
C TRP A 110 17.12 0.28 18.12
N TYR A 111 16.78 0.72 16.90
CA TYR A 111 16.49 -0.17 15.77
C TYR A 111 17.66 -1.14 15.50
N LEU A 112 18.89 -0.61 15.40
CA LEU A 112 20.09 -1.43 15.18
C LEU A 112 20.36 -2.42 16.31
N ARG A 113 20.03 -2.07 17.56
CA ARG A 113 20.15 -2.98 18.71
C ARG A 113 19.16 -4.15 18.60
N VAL A 114 17.90 -3.87 18.26
CA VAL A 114 16.87 -4.90 18.06
C VAL A 114 17.23 -5.78 16.86
N LEU A 115 17.65 -5.17 15.76
CA LEU A 115 18.05 -5.86 14.53
C LEU A 115 19.20 -6.86 14.80
N HIS A 116 20.26 -6.42 15.49
CA HIS A 116 21.35 -7.31 15.89
C HIS A 116 20.86 -8.47 16.77
N GLY A 117 19.96 -8.20 17.71
CA GLY A 117 19.34 -9.23 18.53
C GLY A 117 18.60 -10.29 17.71
N CYS A 118 17.82 -9.85 16.71
CA CYS A 118 17.07 -10.71 15.80
C CYS A 118 17.99 -11.58 14.92
N VAL A 119 19.03 -10.98 14.33
CA VAL A 119 19.95 -11.71 13.44
C VAL A 119 20.73 -12.77 14.22
N HIS A 120 21.20 -12.46 15.44
CA HIS A 120 21.94 -13.40 16.27
C HIS A 120 21.08 -14.59 16.75
N HIS A 121 19.78 -14.37 16.95
CA HIS A 121 18.85 -15.38 17.43
C HIS A 121 17.83 -15.81 16.36
N ARG A 122 18.29 -16.06 15.13
CA ARG A 122 17.47 -16.40 13.96
C ARG A 122 16.33 -17.40 14.23
N TRP A 123 16.56 -18.46 14.99
CA TRP A 123 15.53 -19.47 15.30
C TRP A 123 14.43 -18.92 16.22
N LYS A 124 14.76 -18.06 17.19
CA LYS A 124 13.76 -17.40 18.04
C LYS A 124 12.95 -16.38 17.23
N THR A 125 13.61 -15.63 16.35
CA THR A 125 12.93 -14.67 15.47
C THR A 125 11.97 -15.36 14.50
N VAL A 126 12.39 -16.47 13.89
CA VAL A 126 11.52 -17.29 13.03
C VAL A 126 10.37 -17.88 13.84
N GLY A 127 10.64 -18.45 15.03
CA GLY A 127 9.60 -19.00 15.91
C GLY A 127 8.56 -17.95 16.31
N LEU A 128 9.00 -16.73 16.65
CA LEU A 128 8.11 -15.61 16.95
C LEU A 128 7.29 -15.19 15.73
N GLY A 129 7.89 -15.15 14.54
CA GLY A 129 7.20 -14.85 13.29
C GLY A 129 6.12 -15.88 12.95
N VAL A 130 6.42 -17.17 13.11
CA VAL A 130 5.44 -18.25 12.91
C VAL A 130 4.31 -18.16 13.95
N LEU A 131 4.64 -17.92 15.22
CA LEU A 131 3.64 -17.73 16.27
C LEU A 131 2.70 -16.56 15.93
N PHE A 132 3.26 -15.43 15.49
CA PHE A 132 2.47 -14.27 15.09
C PHE A 132 1.57 -14.57 13.89
N PHE A 133 2.06 -15.30 12.89
CA PHE A 133 1.27 -15.73 11.74
C PHE A 133 0.12 -16.66 12.13
N VAL A 134 0.37 -17.66 13.00
CA VAL A 134 -0.68 -18.55 13.50
C VAL A 134 -1.73 -17.78 14.32
N ALA A 135 -1.28 -16.86 15.17
CA ALA A 135 -2.17 -16.02 15.96
C ALA A 135 -3.03 -15.10 15.07
N SER A 136 -2.48 -14.54 13.98
CA SER A 136 -3.24 -13.69 13.06
C SER A 136 -4.30 -14.49 12.28
N VAL A 137 -3.96 -15.69 11.81
CA VAL A 137 -4.91 -16.60 11.14
C VAL A 137 -6.02 -17.02 12.11
N TYR A 138 -5.67 -17.35 13.34
CA TYR A 138 -6.64 -17.69 14.38
C TYR A 138 -7.59 -16.51 14.68
N GLY A 139 -7.04 -15.30 14.83
CA GLY A 139 -7.84 -14.09 15.02
C GLY A 139 -8.81 -13.84 13.87
N LEU A 140 -8.35 -13.99 12.62
CA LEU A 140 -9.20 -13.86 11.43
C LEU A 140 -10.33 -14.89 11.40
N ALA A 141 -10.06 -16.14 11.84
CA ALA A 141 -11.06 -17.20 11.88
C ALA A 141 -12.16 -16.95 12.93
N MET A 142 -11.83 -16.21 14.01
CA MET A 142 -12.79 -15.87 15.06
C MET A 142 -13.59 -14.58 14.78
N MET A 143 -13.23 -13.79 13.78
CA MET A 143 -13.96 -12.56 13.47
C MET A 143 -15.33 -12.86 12.85
N PRO A 144 -16.43 -12.29 13.38
CA PRO A 144 -17.75 -12.43 12.78
C PRO A 144 -17.77 -11.77 11.40
N LYS A 145 -18.33 -12.48 10.42
CA LYS A 145 -18.41 -12.04 9.02
C LYS A 145 -19.72 -11.30 8.80
N THR A 146 -19.67 -9.98 8.62
CA THR A 146 -20.81 -9.17 8.18
C THR A 146 -20.71 -8.92 6.69
N PHE A 147 -21.82 -9.04 5.97
CA PHE A 147 -21.86 -8.93 4.50
C PHE A 147 -21.71 -7.50 4.01
N ILE A 148 -22.49 -6.57 4.57
CA ILE A 148 -22.48 -5.13 4.28
C ILE A 148 -22.76 -4.41 5.60
N GLN A 149 -22.05 -3.31 5.87
CA GLN A 149 -22.44 -2.39 6.94
C GLN A 149 -23.68 -1.63 6.48
N GLU A 150 -24.74 -1.62 7.28
CA GLU A 150 -25.95 -0.86 6.98
C GLU A 150 -25.57 0.63 6.86
N PRO A 151 -25.73 1.24 5.67
CA PRO A 151 -25.46 2.66 5.51
C PRO A 151 -26.49 3.45 6.30
N ASP A 152 -26.04 4.44 7.07
CA ASP A 152 -26.93 5.40 7.70
C ASP A 152 -27.51 6.31 6.61
N THR A 153 -28.74 6.02 6.20
CA THR A 153 -29.51 6.82 5.24
C THR A 153 -30.41 7.84 5.95
N SER A 154 -30.28 7.99 7.28
CA SER A 154 -31.12 8.83 8.12
C SER A 154 -32.63 8.60 7.91
N THR A 155 -32.99 7.40 7.46
CA THR A 155 -34.37 6.98 7.17
C THR A 155 -34.68 5.76 8.01
N ALA A 156 -35.85 5.73 8.64
CA ALA A 156 -36.35 4.56 9.37
C ALA A 156 -37.57 3.99 8.64
N SER A 157 -37.51 2.72 8.26
CA SER A 157 -38.63 1.97 7.69
C SER A 157 -39.31 1.11 8.75
N LEU A 158 -40.63 1.17 8.83
CA LEU A 158 -41.45 0.31 9.69
C LEU A 158 -42.23 -0.66 8.79
N GLU A 159 -42.00 -1.96 8.96
CA GLU A 159 -42.74 -3.03 8.26
C GLU A 159 -43.69 -3.69 9.25
N ILE A 160 -44.97 -3.79 8.89
CA ILE A 160 -46.03 -4.39 9.73
C ILE A 160 -46.55 -5.63 9.02
N ASP A 161 -46.21 -6.81 9.54
CA ASP A 161 -46.73 -8.09 9.06
C ASP A 161 -48.03 -8.47 9.79
N LEU A 162 -49.12 -8.60 9.03
CA LEU A 162 -50.42 -9.02 9.55
C LEU A 162 -50.70 -10.51 9.28
N PRO A 163 -51.49 -11.20 10.12
CA PRO A 163 -51.85 -12.60 9.90
C PRO A 163 -52.66 -12.78 8.60
N PRO A 164 -52.56 -13.95 7.93
CA PRO A 164 -53.25 -14.18 6.67
C PRO A 164 -54.78 -14.14 6.84
N GLY A 165 -55.47 -13.34 6.03
CA GLY A 165 -56.95 -13.27 5.99
C GLY A 165 -57.58 -11.94 6.41
N VAL A 166 -56.79 -10.93 6.83
CA VAL A 166 -57.30 -9.57 7.08
C VAL A 166 -57.64 -8.86 5.77
N GLN A 167 -58.67 -8.01 5.80
CA GLN A 167 -59.05 -7.23 4.62
C GLN A 167 -58.10 -6.04 4.46
N LEU A 168 -57.91 -5.58 3.23
CA LEU A 168 -57.11 -4.37 2.95
C LEU A 168 -57.60 -3.15 3.75
N ALA A 169 -58.91 -3.08 4.03
CA ALA A 169 -59.50 -2.03 4.86
C ALA A 169 -59.03 -2.05 6.32
N ASP A 170 -58.53 -3.18 6.82
CA ASP A 170 -57.98 -3.31 8.18
C ASP A 170 -56.48 -2.93 8.25
N THR A 171 -55.88 -2.57 7.12
CA THR A 171 -54.44 -2.25 6.96
C THR A 171 -54.17 -0.75 6.81
N GLU A 172 -55.19 0.08 6.53
CA GLU A 172 -55.07 1.55 6.42
C GLU A 172 -54.97 2.26 7.77
#